data_AF-A0A965G7X1-F1
#
_entry.id   AF-A0A965G7X1-F1
#
_cell.length_a   1.000
_cell.length_b   1.000
_cell.length_c   1.000
_cell.angle_alpha   90.00
_cell.angle_beta   90.00
_cell.angle_gamma   90.00
#
_symmetry.space_group_name_H-M   'P 1'
#
loop_
_entity.id
_entity.type
_entity.pdbx_description
1 polymer ?
#
loop_
_entity_poly.entity_id
_entity_poly.type
_entity_poly.pdbx_seq_one_letter_code
_entity_poly.pdbx_strand_id
1 'polypeptide(L)'
;KEQKRAEAEARQTKSRLKKEHEAKVADLEKRILALETRLSEITAELEKPETYQANGTAVTLSRESATVGATLEQLIAEGLLLSAQTDEN
;
A
#
# COMPACT_ATOMS: atom_id res chain seq x y z
N LYS A 1 25.43 34.32 -17.44
CA LYS A 1 24.23 33.65 -18.01
C LYS A 1 24.08 32.18 -17.56
N GLU A 2 25.05 31.59 -16.86
CA GLU A 2 24.98 30.20 -16.36
C GLU A 2 24.24 30.02 -15.03
N GLN A 3 24.18 31.04 -14.16
CA GLN A 3 23.52 30.93 -12.84
C GLN A 3 22.01 30.63 -12.92
N LYS A 4 21.32 31.07 -13.98
CA LYS A 4 19.88 30.81 -14.18
C LYS A 4 19.56 29.37 -14.64
N ARG A 5 20.54 28.61 -15.15
CA ARG A 5 20.33 27.20 -15.53
C ARG A 5 20.40 26.25 -14.34
N ALA A 6 21.36 26.48 -13.42
CA ALA A 6 21.54 25.64 -12.25
C ALA A 6 20.34 25.69 -11.28
N GLU A 7 19.73 26.86 -11.06
CA GLU A 7 18.51 26.96 -10.23
C GLU A 7 17.28 26.30 -10.86
N ALA A 8 17.17 26.33 -12.19
CA ALA A 8 16.08 25.68 -12.91
C ALA A 8 16.20 24.15 -12.83
N GLU A 9 17.41 23.61 -12.99
CA GLU A 9 17.69 22.17 -12.84
C GLU A 9 17.51 21.69 -11.39
N ALA A 10 17.89 22.50 -10.39
CA ALA A 10 17.66 22.18 -8.99
C ALA A 10 16.17 22.14 -8.64
N ARG A 11 15.35 23.07 -9.17
CA ARG A 11 13.88 23.05 -8.99
C ARG A 11 13.22 21.89 -9.73
N GLN A 12 13.69 21.57 -10.93
CA GLN A 12 13.15 20.45 -11.70
C GLN A 12 13.45 19.11 -11.02
N THR A 13 14.65 18.97 -10.44
CA THR A 13 15.05 17.76 -9.71
C THR A 13 14.24 17.58 -8.43
N LYS A 14 14.08 18.64 -7.62
CA LYS A 14 13.24 18.60 -6.41
C LYS A 14 11.77 18.29 -6.74
N SER A 15 11.23 18.91 -7.79
CA SER A 15 9.85 18.64 -8.21
C SER A 15 9.67 17.21 -8.72
N ARG A 16 10.66 16.63 -9.40
CA ARG A 16 10.61 15.24 -9.86
C ARG A 16 10.64 14.26 -8.69
N LEU A 17 11.52 14.48 -7.72
CA LEU A 17 11.61 13.65 -6.50
C LEU A 17 10.31 13.68 -5.70
N LYS A 18 9.72 14.87 -5.52
CA LYS A 18 8.42 15.02 -4.84
C LYS A 18 7.29 14.26 -5.56
N LYS A 19 7.25 14.34 -6.89
CA LYS A 19 6.26 13.60 -7.70
C LYS A 19 6.44 12.09 -7.66
N GLU A 20 7.69 11.61 -7.70
CA GLU A 20 7.99 10.18 -7.58
C GLU A 20 7.58 9.64 -6.21
N HIS A 21 7.76 10.44 -5.15
CA HIS A 21 7.33 10.11 -3.80
C HIS A 21 5.79 10.08 -3.67
N GLU A 22 5.11 11.15 -4.10
CA GLU A 22 3.64 11.21 -4.11
C GLU A 22 3.03 10.05 -4.91
N ALA A 23 3.63 9.67 -6.03
CA ALA A 23 3.19 8.52 -6.82
C ALA A 23 3.34 7.18 -6.07
N LYS A 24 4.44 7.00 -5.32
CA LYS A 24 4.65 5.80 -4.49
C LYS A 24 3.65 5.74 -3.34
N VAL A 25 3.41 6.85 -2.65
CA VAL A 25 2.38 6.92 -1.58
C VAL A 25 1.01 6.57 -2.16
N ALA A 26 0.62 7.17 -3.28
CA ALA A 26 -0.67 6.89 -3.91
C ALA A 26 -0.81 5.43 -4.41
N ASP A 27 0.27 4.79 -4.84
CA ASP A 27 0.28 3.37 -5.18
C ASP A 27 0.09 2.49 -3.93
N LEU A 28 0.83 2.79 -2.86
CA LEU A 28 0.70 2.09 -1.57
C LEU A 28 -0.72 2.19 -1.02
N GLU A 29 -1.31 3.40 -1.01
CA GLU A 29 -2.69 3.62 -0.56
C GLU A 29 -3.70 2.79 -1.37
N LYS A 30 -3.55 2.74 -2.70
CA LYS A 30 -4.42 1.91 -3.55
C LYS A 30 -4.28 0.42 -3.23
N ARG A 31 -3.05 -0.06 -3.01
CA ARG A 31 -2.78 -1.46 -2.68
C ARG A 31 -3.33 -1.82 -1.31
N ILE A 32 -3.19 -0.94 -0.32
CA ILE A 32 -3.77 -1.09 1.01
C ILE A 32 -5.29 -1.19 0.90
N LEU A 33 -5.94 -0.24 0.21
CA LEU A 33 -7.40 -0.24 0.05
C LEU A 33 -7.91 -1.52 -0.63
N ALA A 34 -7.21 -2.02 -1.64
CA ALA A 34 -7.55 -3.27 -2.32
C ALA A 34 -7.43 -4.49 -1.39
N LEU A 35 -6.38 -4.53 -0.57
CA LEU A 35 -6.18 -5.60 0.41
C LEU A 35 -7.19 -5.54 1.56
N GLU A 36 -7.55 -4.35 2.04
CA GLU A 36 -8.61 -4.14 3.03
C GLU A 36 -9.96 -4.61 2.51
N THR A 37 -10.28 -4.26 1.27
CA THR A 37 -11.51 -4.73 0.60
C THR A 37 -11.52 -6.24 0.53
N ARG A 38 -10.40 -6.85 0.10
CA ARG A 38 -10.28 -8.31 0.02
C ARG A 38 -10.40 -8.97 1.39
N LEU A 39 -9.82 -8.40 2.43
CA LEU A 39 -9.93 -8.91 3.79
C LEU A 39 -11.38 -8.84 4.29
N SER A 40 -12.09 -7.75 3.99
CA SER A 40 -13.51 -7.60 4.31
C SER A 40 -14.37 -8.65 3.60
N GLU A 41 -14.10 -8.92 2.32
CA GLU A 41 -14.78 -9.99 1.57
C GLU A 41 -14.53 -11.36 2.22
N ILE A 42 -13.27 -11.69 2.51
CA ILE A 42 -12.90 -12.96 3.12
C ILE A 42 -13.57 -13.13 4.48
N THR A 43 -13.60 -12.08 5.31
CA THR A 43 -14.31 -12.10 6.59
C THR A 43 -15.80 -12.33 6.40
N ALA A 44 -16.44 -11.62 5.47
CA ALA A 44 -17.86 -11.81 5.18
C ALA A 44 -18.18 -13.22 4.66
N GLU A 45 -17.29 -13.83 3.88
CA GLU A 45 -17.42 -15.24 3.48
C GLU A 45 -17.21 -16.19 4.67
N LEU A 46 -16.24 -15.93 5.55
CA LEU A 46 -16.01 -16.76 6.75
C LEU A 46 -17.13 -16.67 7.78
N GLU A 47 -17.91 -15.59 7.81
CA GLU A 47 -19.11 -15.49 8.67
C GLU A 47 -20.28 -16.36 8.19
N LYS A 48 -20.27 -16.79 6.92
CA LYS A 48 -21.33 -17.63 6.38
C LYS A 48 -21.17 -19.08 6.85
N PRO A 49 -22.19 -19.69 7.48
CA PRO A 49 -22.13 -21.09 7.87
C PRO A 49 -21.92 -22.04 6.67
N GLU A 50 -22.38 -21.66 5.48
CA GLU A 50 -22.18 -22.38 4.22
C GLU A 50 -20.70 -22.56 3.85
N THR A 51 -19.84 -21.60 4.24
CA THR A 51 -18.39 -21.65 4.00
C THR A 51 -17.70 -22.79 4.74
N TYR A 52 -18.28 -23.22 5.87
CA TYR A 52 -17.83 -24.39 6.63
C TYR A 52 -18.44 -25.70 6.13
N GLN A 53 -19.52 -25.63 5.35
CA GLN A 53 -20.13 -26.81 4.71
C GLN A 53 -19.34 -27.23 3.46
N ALA A 54 -18.68 -26.28 2.79
CA ALA A 54 -17.79 -26.55 1.68
C ALA A 54 -16.41 -27.03 2.20
N ASN A 55 -16.08 -28.30 1.95
CA ASN A 55 -14.84 -28.94 2.39
C ASN A 55 -13.59 -28.11 1.99
N GLY A 56 -12.93 -27.51 2.98
CA GLY A 56 -11.65 -26.80 2.81
C GLY A 56 -11.74 -25.34 2.37
N THR A 57 -12.94 -24.80 2.07
CA THR A 57 -13.11 -23.39 1.70
C THR A 57 -12.74 -22.47 2.85
N ALA A 58 -13.24 -22.74 4.06
CA ALA A 58 -12.89 -21.98 5.26
C ALA A 58 -11.37 -21.97 5.54
N VAL A 59 -10.68 -23.10 5.34
CA VAL A 59 -9.23 -23.20 5.56
C VAL A 59 -8.47 -22.38 4.51
N THR A 60 -8.91 -22.41 3.25
CA THR A 60 -8.30 -21.64 2.17
C THR A 60 -8.46 -20.15 2.41
N LEU A 61 -9.68 -19.70 2.73
CA LEU A 61 -9.98 -18.31 3.08
C LEU A 61 -9.22 -17.84 4.32
N SER A 62 -9.08 -18.67 5.34
CA SER A 62 -8.31 -18.34 6.55
C SER A 62 -6.82 -18.12 6.23
N ARG A 63 -6.23 -18.95 5.36
CA ARG A 63 -4.83 -18.77 4.91
C ARG A 63 -4.65 -17.53 4.05
N GLU A 64 -5.63 -17.25 3.18
CA GLU A 64 -5.64 -16.04 2.38
C GLU A 64 -5.74 -14.79 3.27
N SER A 65 -6.65 -14.78 4.26
CA SER A 65 -6.78 -13.72 5.26
C SER A 65 -5.46 -13.44 5.97
N ALA A 66 -4.76 -14.48 6.44
CA ALA A 66 -3.45 -14.34 7.08
C ALA A 66 -2.38 -13.73 6.15
N THR A 67 -2.38 -14.13 4.87
CA THR A 67 -1.44 -13.62 3.86
C THR A 67 -1.71 -12.15 3.53
N VAL A 68 -3.00 -11.81 3.35
CA VAL A 68 -3.47 -10.45 3.08
C VAL A 68 -3.15 -9.54 4.26
N GLY A 69 -3.41 -9.99 5.49
CA GLY A 69 -3.07 -9.26 6.72
C GLY A 69 -1.58 -8.98 6.84
N ALA A 70 -0.73 -9.99 6.65
CA ALA A 70 0.73 -9.81 6.70
C ALA A 70 1.23 -8.83 5.62
N THR A 71 0.66 -8.88 4.41
CA THR A 71 1.01 -7.96 3.33
C THR A 71 0.58 -6.54 3.66
N LEU A 72 -0.61 -6.37 4.23
CA LEU A 72 -1.15 -5.07 4.63
C LEU A 72 -0.30 -4.43 5.73
N GLU A 73 0.14 -5.18 6.74
CA GLU A 73 1.08 -4.71 7.76
C GLU A 73 2.40 -4.23 7.13
N GLN A 74 2.93 -4.96 6.16
CA GLN A 74 4.15 -4.57 5.44
C GLN A 74 3.96 -3.26 4.67
N LEU A 75 2.85 -3.09 3.95
CA LEU A 75 2.59 -1.88 3.17
C LEU A 75 2.34 -0.66 4.06
N ILE A 76 1.68 -0.84 5.21
CA ILE A 76 1.52 0.22 6.21
C ILE A 76 2.90 0.64 6.75
N ALA A 77 3.75 -0.32 7.11
CA ALA A 77 5.10 -0.01 7.59
C ALA A 77 5.94 0.70 6.52
N GLU A 78 5.84 0.29 5.25
CA GLU A 78 6.49 0.95 4.11
C GLU A 78 5.99 2.38 3.93
N GLY A 79 4.67 2.60 3.99
CA GLY A 79 4.06 3.92 3.90
C GLY A 79 4.50 4.86 5.03
N LEU A 80 4.54 4.36 6.28
CA LEU A 80 5.03 5.12 7.43
C LEU A 80 6.50 5.51 7.26
N LEU A 81 7.35 4.56 6.85
CA LEU A 81 8.76 4.84 6.58
C LEU A 81 8.93 5.88 5.46
N LEU A 82 8.14 5.75 4.40
CA LEU A 82 8.15 6.67 3.27
C LEU A 82 7.71 8.09 3.69
N SER A 83 6.70 8.21 4.56
CA SER A 83 6.30 9.50 5.12
C SER A 83 7.41 10.13 5.98
N ALA A 84 8.04 9.35 6.86
CA ALA A 84 9.12 9.81 7.73
C ALA A 84 10.34 10.34 6.94
N GLN A 85 10.69 9.71 5.82
CA GLN A 85 11.77 10.16 4.93
C GLN A 85 11.47 11.50 4.22
N THR A 86 10.19 11.90 4.16
CA THR A 86 9.76 13.17 3.57
C THR A 86 9.88 14.32 4.56
N ASP A 87 9.62 14.06 5.85
CA ASP A 87 9.64 15.07 6.89
C ASP A 87 11.08 15.50 7.27
N GLU A 88 12.08 14.66 6.99
CA GLU A 88 13.50 14.94 7.23
C GLU A 88 14.23 15.68 6.08
N ASN A 89 13.60 15.92 4.93
CA ASN A 89 14.22 16.53 3.73
C ASN A 89 13.69 17.93 3.37
#